data_AF-A0A3D5X7H0-F1
#
_entry.id   AF-A0A3D5X7H0-F1
#
_cell.length_a   1.000
_cell.length_b   1.000
_cell.length_c   1.000
_cell.angle_alpha   90.00
_cell.angle_beta   90.00
_cell.angle_gamma   90.00
#
_symmetry.space_group_name_H-M   'P 1'
#
loop_
_entity.id
_entity.type
_entity.pdbx_description
1 polymer ?
#
loop_
_entity_poly.entity_id
_entity_poly.type
_entity_poly.pdbx_seq_one_letter_code
_entity_poly.pdbx_strand_id
1 'polypeptide(L)' 'MSRIGKKPVNLPKGVTVSVGSDNVVSVKGPLGELFQAVDPDITVKIEGEEIVLTRPTDQKRHRSMHGLYRSLI' A
#
# COMPACT_ATOMS: atom_id res chain seq x y z
N MET A 1 -17.92 4.72 -6.64
CA MET A 1 -17.47 4.73 -5.23
C MET A 1 -16.75 3.40 -5.00
N SER A 2 -15.45 3.33 -5.30
CA SER A 2 -14.72 2.06 -5.22
C SER A 2 -14.43 1.75 -3.76
N ARG A 3 -15.21 0.81 -3.18
CA ARG A 3 -15.02 0.28 -1.81
C ARG A 3 -13.80 -0.63 -1.70
N ILE A 4 -13.19 -0.94 -2.85
CA ILE A 4 -12.05 -1.82 -3.01
C ILE A 4 -10.81 -1.26 -2.29
N GLY A 5 -10.54 0.06 -2.37
CA GLY A 5 -9.39 0.69 -1.70
C GLY A 5 -9.37 0.54 -0.17
N LYS A 6 -10.54 0.36 0.48
CA LYS A 6 -10.63 0.16 1.94
C LYS A 6 -10.38 -1.28 2.38
N LYS A 7 -10.34 -2.23 1.44
CA LYS A 7 -10.10 -3.62 1.80
C LYS A 7 -8.61 -3.81 2.09
N PRO A 8 -8.25 -4.42 3.23
CA PRO A 8 -6.86 -4.76 3.51
C PRO A 8 -6.28 -5.64 2.40
N VAL A 9 -4.96 -5.55 2.22
CA VAL A 9 -4.18 -6.45 1.36
C VAL A 9 -3.53 -7.47 2.29
N ASN A 10 -3.91 -8.74 2.14
CA ASN A 10 -3.36 -9.81 2.96
C ASN A 10 -2.00 -10.21 2.39
N LEU A 11 -0.98 -10.21 3.23
CA LEU A 11 0.37 -10.63 2.88
C LEU A 11 0.51 -12.15 3.06
N PRO A 12 0.88 -12.91 2.01
CA PRO A 12 1.18 -14.32 2.15
C PRO A 12 2.47 -14.54 2.95
N LYS A 13 2.53 -15.65 3.69
CA LYS A 13 3.68 -16.02 4.53
C LYS A 13 4.95 -16.13 3.68
N GLY A 14 5.97 -15.33 4.02
CA GLY A 14 7.24 -15.26 3.30
C GLY A 14 7.46 -13.94 2.54
N VAL A 15 6.50 -13.02 2.56
CA VAL A 15 6.66 -11.67 2.00
C VAL A 15 6.87 -10.66 3.15
N THR A 16 7.99 -9.95 3.12
CA THR A 16 8.29 -8.87 4.07
C THR A 16 8.06 -7.54 3.38
N VAL A 17 7.22 -6.68 3.97
CA VAL A 17 6.97 -5.33 3.46
C VAL A 17 7.60 -4.32 4.40
N SER A 18 8.34 -3.38 3.83
CA SER A 18 9.01 -2.29 4.54
C SER A 18 8.54 -0.97 3.93
N VAL A 19 8.15 0.00 4.76
CA VAL A 19 7.86 1.36 4.29
C VAL A 19 9.04 2.24 4.64
N GLY A 20 9.76 2.73 3.62
CA GLY A 20 10.90 3.62 3.80
C GLY A 20 10.48 5.05 4.15
N SER A 21 11.45 5.86 4.59
CA SER A 21 11.27 7.28 4.93
C SER A 21 10.73 8.15 3.78
N ASP A 22 10.96 7.74 2.53
CA ASP A 22 10.47 8.42 1.32
C ASP A 22 9.10 7.90 0.86
N ASN A 23 8.37 7.19 1.73
CA ASN A 23 7.11 6.51 1.42
C ASN A 23 7.23 5.47 0.27
N VAL A 24 8.43 4.93 0.08
CA VAL A 24 8.70 3.83 -0.84
C VAL A 24 8.39 2.51 -0.13
N VAL A 25 7.40 1.79 -0.65
CA VAL A 25 7.03 0.45 -0.17
C VAL A 25 7.96 -0.56 -0.84
N SER A 26 8.79 -1.21 -0.04
CA SER A 26 9.67 -2.29 -0.48
C SER A 26 9.05 -3.63 -0.10
N VAL A 27 8.79 -4.48 -1.09
CA VAL A 27 8.20 -5.81 -0.90
C VAL A 27 9.29 -6.83 -1.24
N LYS A 28 9.76 -7.56 -0.23
CA LYS A 28 10.72 -8.66 -0.39
C LYS A 28 9.98 -9.98 -0.33
N GLY A 29 10.04 -10.76 -1.40
CA GLY A 29 9.47 -12.10 -1.48
C GLY A 29 10.51 -13.16 -1.82
N PRO A 30 10.12 -14.45 -1.84
CA PRO A 30 11.01 -15.56 -2.18
C PRO A 30 11.55 -15.52 -3.62
N LEU A 31 10.94 -14.70 -4.50
CA LEU A 31 11.30 -14.59 -5.91
C LEU A 31 12.01 -13.27 -6.26
N GLY A 32 12.25 -12.37 -5.29
CA GLY A 32 12.93 -11.09 -5.52
C GLY A 32 12.40 -9.94 -4.66
N GLU A 33 12.94 -8.74 -4.90
CA GLU A 33 12.56 -7.50 -4.22
C GLU A 33 11.90 -6.54 -5.22
N LEU A 34 10.77 -5.95 -4.83
CA LEU A 34 10.07 -4.92 -5.59
C LEU A 34 10.01 -3.63 -4.78
N PHE A 35 10.24 -2.50 -5.44
CA PHE A 35 10.17 -1.18 -4.86
C PHE A 35 9.08 -0.39 -5.55
N GLN A 36 8.09 0.07 -4.77
CA GLN A 36 7.00 0.89 -5.26
C GLN A 36 7.01 2.23 -4.53
N ALA A 37 7.28 3.31 -5.26
CA ALA A 37 7.11 4.65 -4.73
C ALA A 37 5.61 4.95 -4.55
N VAL A 38 5.20 5.23 -3.32
CA VAL A 38 3.84 5.67 -2.99
C VAL A 38 3.87 7.17 -2.72
N ASP A 39 2.83 7.87 -3.14
CA ASP A 39 2.73 9.31 -2.90
C ASP A 39 2.73 9.59 -1.38
N PRO A 40 3.55 10.54 -0.87
CA PRO A 40 3.65 10.86 0.56
C PRO A 40 2.30 11.20 1.21
N ASP A 41 1.33 11.65 0.41
CA ASP A 41 -0.02 11.94 0.89
C ASP A 41 -0.81 10.68 1.26
N ILE A 42 -0.37 9.47 0.90
CA ILE A 42 -1.05 8.22 1.24
C ILE A 42 -0.30 7.49 2.33
N THR A 43 -0.99 7.26 3.45
CA THR A 43 -0.43 6.58 4.61
C THR A 43 -0.64 5.08 4.48
N VAL A 44 0.47 4.33 4.34
CA VAL A 44 0.48 2.87 4.34
C VAL A 44 0.73 2.39 5.77
N LYS A 45 -0.21 1.63 6.34
CA LYS A 45 -0.04 0.95 7.62
C LYS A 45 0.09 -0.55 7.41
N ILE A 46 0.98 -1.17 8.16
CA ILE A 46 1.17 -2.62 8.18
C ILE A 46 0.69 -3.11 9.55
N GLU A 47 -0.42 -3.82 9.57
CA GLU A 47 -0.98 -4.47 10.76
C GLU A 47 -0.72 -5.98 10.67
N GLY A 48 0.48 -6.40 11.07
CA GLY A 48 0.88 -7.81 11.09
C GLY A 48 0.92 -8.44 9.70
N GLU A 49 -0.10 -9.24 9.37
CA GLU A 49 -0.27 -9.90 8.07
C GLU A 49 -1.15 -9.09 7.08
N GLU A 50 -1.63 -7.90 7.44
CA GLU A 50 -2.47 -7.06 6.59
C GLU A 50 -1.86 -5.68 6.34
N ILE A 51 -1.92 -5.21 5.09
CA ILE A 51 -1.57 -3.84 4.71
C ILE A 51 -2.87 -3.05 4.57
N VAL A 52 -2.97 -1.97 5.35
CA VAL A 52 -4.07 -1.03 5.31
C VAL A 52 -3.58 0.30 4.75
N LEU A 53 -4.09 0.68 3.59
CA LEU A 53 -3.87 1.99 3.02
C LEU A 53 -4.92 2.97 3.54
N THR A 54 -4.47 4.10 4.08
CA THR A 54 -5.33 5.19 4.56
C THR A 54 -5.04 6.47 3.78
N ARG A 55 -6.10 7.24 3.50
CA ARG A 55 -6.01 8.51 2.79
C ARG A 55 -6.41 9.66 3.72
N PRO A 56 -5.73 10.81 3.66
CA PRO A 56 -6.04 11.96 4.51
C PRO A 56 -7.25 12.77 4.03
N THR A 57 -7.57 12.72 2.74
CA THR A 57 -8.68 13.49 2.16
C THR A 57 -9.57 12.64 1.25
N ASP A 58 -10.83 13.04 1.11
CA ASP A 58 -11.79 12.44 0.16
C ASP A 58 -11.83 13.15 -1.20
N GLN A 59 -10.80 13.93 -1.54
CA GLN A 59 -10.66 14.50 -2.87
C GLN A 59 -10.63 13.41 -3.94
N LYS A 60 -11.09 13.75 -5.15
CA LYS A 60 -11.22 12.80 -6.27
C LYS A 60 -9.85 12.20 -6.64
N ARG A 61 -8.78 13.00 -6.57
CA ARG A 61 -7.39 12.56 -6.82
C ARG A 61 -6.95 11.51 -5.81
N HIS A 62 -7.13 11.76 -4.52
CA HIS A 62 -6.72 10.82 -3.46
C HIS A 62 -7.53 9.53 -3.49
N ARG A 63 -8.81 9.59 -3.87
CA ARG A 63 -9.63 8.40 -4.08
C ARG A 63 -9.13 7.52 -5.24
N SER A 64 -8.72 8.13 -6.36
CA SER A 64 -8.16 7.38 -7.49
C SER A 64 -6.80 6.78 -7.16
N MET A 65 -5.93 7.56 -6.51
CA MET A 65 -4.59 7.10 -6.11
C MET A 65 -4.66 5.99 -5.07
N HIS A 66 -5.58 6.07 -4.11
CA HIS A 66 -5.80 5.02 -3.11
C HIS A 66 -6.17 3.67 -3.75
N GLY A 67 -6.98 3.68 -4.80
CA GLY A 67 -7.31 2.47 -5.56
C GLY A 67 -6.13 1.95 -6.39
N LEU A 68 -5.35 2.85 -6.99
CA LEU A 68 -4.16 2.52 -7.78
C LEU A 68 -3.08 1.85 -6.93
N TYR A 69 -2.71 2.44 -5.79
CA TYR A 69 -1.67 1.89 -4.93
C TYR A 69 -2.06 0.56 -4.30
N ARG A 70 -3.34 0.35 -3.98
CA ARG A 70 -3.82 -0.97 -3.58
C ARG A 70 -3.64 -2.04 -4.67
N SER A 71 -3.64 -1.66 -5.94
CA SER A 71 -3.46 -2.62 -7.04
C SER A 71 -1.99 -2.84 -7.41
N LEU A 72 -1.11 -1.92 -7.01
CA LEU A 72 0.33 -2.00 -7.25
C LEU A 72 1.06 -2.73 -6.12
N ILE A 73 0.49 -2.73 -4.92
CA ILE A 73 0.92 -3.49 -3.74
C ILE A 73 0.22 -4.85 -3.74
#